data_AF-A0A920HEZ4-F1
#
_entry.id   AF-A0A920HEZ4-F1
#
_cell.length_a   1.000
_cell.length_b   1.000
_cell.length_c   1.000
_cell.angle_alpha   90.00
_cell.angle_beta   90.00
_cell.angle_gamma   90.00
#
_symmetry.space_group_name_H-M   'P 1'
#
loop_
_entity.id
_entity.type
_entity.pdbx_description
1 polymer ?
#
loop_
_entity_poly.entity_id
_entity_poly.type
_entity_poly.pdbx_seq_one_letter_code
_entity_poly.pdbx_strand_id
1 'polypeptide(L)'
;MLAFEKCIELSKNNDSFVAAANWLYIIYYQLNMINKADKLLTKIDNQMNLIENHSYLSILNFYKNSTSQFDIEKKIFKEESLNNITVAFGLGNFYLLKGETEKAYKIYNLITNSDQWSSFAYIGAEVMLKKLSNIN
;
A
#
# COMPACT_ATOMS: atom_id res chain seq x y z
N MET A 1 -1.26 9.97 -12.33
CA MET A 1 -0.73 11.04 -11.45
C MET A 1 -1.70 12.21 -11.33
N LEU A 2 -1.92 13.01 -12.39
CA LEU A 2 -2.76 14.22 -12.37
C LEU A 2 -4.17 14.01 -11.78
N ALA A 3 -4.83 12.90 -12.12
CA ALA A 3 -6.15 12.56 -11.57
C ALA A 3 -6.13 12.42 -10.04
N PHE A 4 -5.10 11.76 -9.47
CA PHE A 4 -4.99 11.56 -8.02
C PHE A 4 -4.52 12.83 -7.30
N GLU A 5 -3.67 13.66 -7.92
CA GLU A 5 -3.39 15.02 -7.43
C GLU A 5 -4.69 15.82 -7.31
N LYS A 6 -5.57 15.72 -8.33
CA LYS A 6 -6.88 16.38 -8.31
C LYS A 6 -7.83 15.80 -7.27
N CYS A 7 -7.82 14.48 -7.04
CA CYS A 7 -8.59 13.86 -5.96
C CYS A 7 -8.17 14.39 -4.58
N ILE A 8 -6.87 14.61 -4.35
CA ILE A 8 -6.39 15.22 -3.10
C ILE A 8 -6.92 16.64 -2.93
N GLU A 9 -6.87 17.46 -3.99
CA GLU A 9 -7.40 18.82 -3.95
C GLU A 9 -8.92 18.88 -3.68
N LEU A 10 -9.68 17.92 -4.20
CA LEU A 10 -11.14 17.87 -4.09
C LEU A 10 -11.65 17.08 -2.87
N SER A 11 -10.75 16.44 -2.12
CA SER A 11 -11.13 15.62 -0.96
C SER A 11 -11.76 16.50 0.12
N LYS A 12 -12.99 16.15 0.51
CA LYS A 12 -13.77 16.89 1.53
C LYS A 12 -13.73 16.25 2.91
N ASN A 13 -13.17 15.03 3.02
CA ASN A 13 -13.03 14.30 4.26
C ASN A 13 -11.75 13.47 4.26
N ASN A 14 -11.37 13.00 5.45
CA ASN A 14 -10.16 12.21 5.64
C ASN A 14 -10.22 10.87 4.89
N ASP A 15 -11.38 10.21 4.82
CA ASP A 15 -11.54 8.93 4.10
C ASP A 15 -11.14 9.03 2.63
N SER A 16 -11.65 10.05 1.94
CA SER A 16 -11.32 10.28 0.53
C SER A 16 -9.85 10.68 0.36
N PHE A 17 -9.36 11.51 1.29
CA PHE A 17 -7.97 11.97 1.27
C PHE A 17 -6.98 10.81 1.43
N VAL A 18 -7.14 9.94 2.44
CA VAL A 18 -6.19 8.84 2.68
C VAL A 18 -6.22 7.80 1.56
N ALA A 19 -7.38 7.53 0.97
CA ALA A 19 -7.48 6.62 -0.18
C ALA A 19 -6.75 7.20 -1.41
N ALA A 20 -6.97 8.48 -1.73
CA ALA A 20 -6.27 9.14 -2.82
C ALA A 20 -4.76 9.27 -2.56
N ALA A 21 -4.37 9.57 -1.32
CA ALA A 21 -2.98 9.76 -0.92
C ALA A 21 -2.18 8.46 -1.05
N ASN A 22 -2.76 7.33 -0.68
CA ASN A 22 -2.12 6.03 -0.81
C ASN A 22 -1.73 5.72 -2.27
N TRP A 23 -2.68 5.88 -3.20
CA TRP A 23 -2.41 5.66 -4.62
C TRP A 23 -1.43 6.67 -5.20
N LEU A 24 -1.57 7.95 -4.82
CA LEU A 24 -0.67 8.99 -5.29
C LEU A 24 0.77 8.77 -4.82
N TYR A 25 0.95 8.29 -3.58
CA TYR A 25 2.27 7.95 -3.05
C TYR A 25 2.96 6.87 -3.89
N ILE A 26 2.26 5.77 -4.18
CA ILE A 26 2.79 4.67 -5.00
C ILE A 26 3.17 5.18 -6.40
N ILE A 27 2.32 6.02 -7.00
CA ILE A 27 2.59 6.61 -8.33
C ILE A 27 3.82 7.51 -8.29
N TYR A 28 3.94 8.41 -7.31
CA TYR A 28 5.12 9.27 -7.20
C TYR A 28 6.39 8.46 -7.05
N TYR A 29 6.36 7.42 -6.23
CA TYR A 29 7.51 6.56 -6.05
C TYR A 29 7.90 5.84 -7.35
N GLN A 30 6.94 5.22 -8.05
CA GLN A 30 7.20 4.53 -9.32
C GLN A 30 7.76 5.45 -10.42
N LEU A 31 7.44 6.75 -10.35
CA LEU A 31 7.97 7.79 -11.24
C LEU A 31 9.27 8.43 -10.74
N ASN A 32 9.91 7.87 -9.70
CA ASN A 32 11.10 8.41 -9.04
C ASN A 32 10.94 9.85 -8.52
N MET A 33 9.71 10.28 -8.22
CA MET A 33 9.40 11.60 -7.68
C MET A 33 9.44 11.59 -6.14
N ILE A 34 10.56 11.15 -5.57
CA ILE A 34 10.70 10.87 -4.12
C ILE A 34 10.34 12.07 -3.25
N ASN A 35 10.82 13.26 -3.60
CA ASN A 35 10.51 14.49 -2.85
C ASN A 35 9.00 14.77 -2.76
N LYS A 36 8.22 14.44 -3.80
CA LYS A 36 6.76 14.59 -3.78
C LYS A 36 6.11 13.52 -2.91
N ALA A 37 6.61 12.29 -2.95
CA ALA A 37 6.14 11.18 -2.12
C ALA A 37 6.34 11.49 -0.63
N ASP A 38 7.53 11.95 -0.24
CA ASP A 38 7.85 12.29 1.14
C ASP A 38 7.03 13.49 1.63
N LYS A 39 6.90 14.53 0.81
CA LYS A 39 6.05 15.70 1.10
C LYS A 39 4.57 15.32 1.26
N LEU A 40 4.09 14.27 0.58
CA LEU A 40 2.74 13.78 0.78
C LEU A 40 2.59 13.13 2.16
N LEU A 41 3.58 12.35 2.60
CA LEU A 41 3.58 11.69 3.91
C LEU A 41 3.62 12.67 5.09
N THR A 42 4.16 13.88 4.93
CA THR A 42 4.13 14.90 5.99
C THR A 42 2.71 15.38 6.33
N LYS A 43 1.74 15.18 5.43
CA LYS A 43 0.33 15.54 5.64
C LYS A 43 -0.47 14.45 6.36
N ILE A 44 0.11 13.27 6.57
CA ILE A 44 -0.57 12.14 7.20
C ILE A 44 -0.41 12.24 8.72
N ASP A 45 -1.53 12.18 9.42
CA ASP A 45 -1.62 12.13 10.88
C ASP A 45 -2.17 10.77 11.31
N ASN A 46 -1.55 10.15 12.32
CA ASN A 46 -1.94 8.83 12.81
C ASN A 46 -3.36 8.81 13.41
N GLN A 47 -3.91 9.96 13.83
CA GLN A 47 -5.20 10.09 14.51
C GLN A 47 -6.28 10.73 13.63
N MET A 48 -6.14 10.64 12.30
CA MET A 48 -7.21 11.06 11.39
C MET A 48 -8.51 10.31 11.70
N ASN A 49 -9.58 11.08 11.94
CA ASN A 49 -10.92 10.52 12.09
C ASN A 49 -11.40 9.95 10.74
N LEU A 50 -11.72 8.66 10.69
CA LEU A 50 -12.09 7.91 9.48
C LEU A 50 -13.35 7.07 9.76
N ILE A 51 -14.11 6.81 8.71
CA ILE A 51 -15.31 5.97 8.76
C ILE A 51 -15.01 4.57 8.20
N GLU A 52 -14.30 4.47 7.09
CA GLU A 52 -14.12 3.20 6.35
C GLU A 52 -12.65 2.94 5.99
N ASN A 53 -11.89 3.97 5.60
CA ASN A 53 -10.59 3.81 4.92
C ASN A 53 -9.38 3.64 5.85
N HIS A 54 -9.56 2.98 7.00
CA HIS A 54 -8.52 2.76 8.02
C HIS A 54 -7.30 1.98 7.49
N SER A 55 -7.52 1.06 6.55
CA SER A 55 -6.43 0.30 5.90
C SER A 55 -5.45 1.21 5.16
N TYR A 56 -5.95 2.23 4.45
CA TYR A 56 -5.09 3.18 3.73
C TYR A 56 -4.28 4.06 4.67
N LEU A 57 -4.88 4.52 5.77
CA LEU A 57 -4.13 5.25 6.79
C LEU A 57 -3.02 4.38 7.42
N SER A 58 -3.31 3.11 7.66
CA SER A 58 -2.33 2.15 8.20
C SER A 58 -1.13 1.98 7.25
N ILE A 59 -1.38 1.86 5.93
CA ILE A 59 -0.33 1.76 4.91
C ILE A 59 0.49 3.05 4.84
N LEU A 60 -0.16 4.21 4.82
CA LEU A 60 0.53 5.50 4.76
C LEU A 60 1.40 5.76 6.01
N ASN A 61 0.90 5.42 7.20
CA ASN A 61 1.68 5.51 8.44
C ASN A 61 2.88 4.57 8.44
N PHE A 62 2.71 3.38 7.86
CA PHE A 62 3.79 2.43 7.66
C PHE A 62 4.86 2.96 6.68
N TYR A 63 4.45 3.56 5.56
CA TYR A 63 5.40 4.21 4.63
C TYR A 63 6.14 5.38 5.27
N LYS A 64 5.46 6.13 6.15
CA LYS A 64 6.04 7.23 6.92
C LYS A 64 7.03 6.75 7.99
N ASN A 65 6.71 5.65 8.69
CA ASN A 65 7.50 5.14 9.81
C ASN A 65 7.65 3.61 9.70
N SER A 66 8.84 3.15 9.30
CA SER A 66 9.12 1.72 9.14
C SER A 66 9.17 0.93 10.45
N THR A 67 9.06 1.56 11.62
CA THR A 67 9.06 0.86 12.92
C THR A 67 7.85 -0.06 13.09
N SER A 68 6.71 0.25 12.44
CA SER A 68 5.50 -0.59 12.47
C SER A 68 5.57 -1.81 11.53
N GLN A 69 6.62 -1.90 10.71
CA GLN A 69 6.81 -2.95 9.72
C GLN A 69 6.72 -4.34 10.36
N PHE A 70 7.46 -4.55 11.45
CA PHE A 70 7.56 -5.85 12.10
C PHE A 70 6.22 -6.34 12.65
N ASP A 71 5.40 -5.42 13.19
CA ASP A 71 4.09 -5.76 13.71
C ASP A 71 3.09 -6.11 12.61
N ILE A 72 3.15 -5.40 11.47
CA ILE A 72 2.30 -5.67 10.30
C ILE A 72 2.70 -7.01 9.66
N GLU A 73 4.00 -7.25 9.45
CA GLU A 73 4.51 -8.53 8.97
C GLU A 73 4.06 -9.68 9.87
N LYS A 74 4.24 -9.53 11.18
CA LYS A 74 3.87 -10.55 12.16
C LYS A 74 2.38 -10.87 12.13
N LYS A 75 1.51 -9.88 11.92
CA LYS A 75 0.06 -10.13 11.75
C LYS A 75 -0.22 -10.91 10.46
N ILE A 76 0.30 -10.43 9.33
CA ILE A 76 0.08 -11.02 8.01
C ILE A 76 0.58 -12.47 7.92
N PHE A 77 1.75 -12.76 8.50
CA PHE A 77 2.35 -14.10 8.41
C PHE A 77 1.89 -15.07 9.51
N LYS A 78 1.19 -14.61 10.56
CA LYS A 78 0.68 -15.49 11.62
C LYS A 78 -0.79 -15.84 11.49
N GLU A 79 -1.57 -15.06 10.74
CA GLU A 79 -2.98 -15.35 10.53
C GLU A 79 -3.14 -16.53 9.56
N GLU A 80 -3.94 -17.53 9.94
CA GLU A 80 -4.28 -18.67 9.08
C GLU A 80 -5.06 -18.23 7.83
N SER A 81 -5.79 -17.11 7.92
CA SER A 81 -6.50 -16.48 6.80
C SER A 81 -6.12 -14.99 6.72
N LEU A 82 -5.71 -14.55 5.54
CA LEU A 82 -5.29 -13.16 5.32
C LEU A 82 -6.52 -12.25 5.31
N ASN A 83 -6.83 -11.64 6.46
CA ASN A 83 -8.06 -10.87 6.64
C ASN A 83 -8.03 -9.51 5.91
N ASN A 84 -6.86 -8.88 5.79
CA ASN A 84 -6.72 -7.56 5.17
C ASN A 84 -5.66 -7.54 4.06
N ILE A 85 -6.05 -8.06 2.90
CA ILE A 85 -5.19 -8.13 1.72
C ILE A 85 -4.80 -6.75 1.17
N THR A 86 -5.55 -5.69 1.49
CA THR A 86 -5.20 -4.30 1.14
C THR A 86 -3.93 -3.86 1.87
N VAL A 87 -3.85 -4.10 3.18
CA VAL A 87 -2.64 -3.79 3.97
C VAL A 87 -1.48 -4.67 3.53
N ALA A 88 -1.73 -5.94 3.24
CA ALA A 88 -0.72 -6.83 2.68
C ALA A 88 -0.18 -6.32 1.33
N PHE A 89 -1.05 -5.85 0.44
CA PHE A 89 -0.61 -5.26 -0.83
C PHE A 89 0.26 -4.02 -0.60
N GLY A 90 -0.10 -3.18 0.37
CA GLY A 90 0.73 -2.06 0.82
C GLY A 90 2.12 -2.48 1.30
N LEU A 91 2.21 -3.56 2.09
CA LEU A 91 3.48 -4.15 2.55
C LEU A 91 4.31 -4.70 1.38
N GLY A 92 3.69 -5.41 0.45
CA GLY A 92 4.37 -5.90 -0.77
C GLY A 92 4.97 -4.75 -1.57
N ASN A 93 4.21 -3.67 -1.76
CA ASN A 93 4.70 -2.47 -2.44
C ASN A 93 5.90 -1.88 -1.70
N PHE A 94 5.84 -1.74 -0.37
CA PHE A 94 6.97 -1.22 0.41
C PHE A 94 8.25 -2.02 0.20
N TYR A 95 8.16 -3.36 0.21
CA TYR A 95 9.32 -4.19 -0.05
C TYR A 95 9.92 -3.93 -1.43
N LEU A 96 9.08 -3.73 -2.46
CA LEU A 96 9.57 -3.30 -3.77
C LEU A 96 10.25 -1.92 -3.71
N LEU A 97 9.71 -0.96 -2.94
CA LEU A 97 10.36 0.34 -2.74
C LEU A 97 11.71 0.22 -2.02
N LYS A 98 11.96 -0.87 -1.31
CA LYS A 98 13.27 -1.14 -0.67
C LYS A 98 14.18 -2.01 -1.54
N GLY A 99 13.74 -2.43 -2.72
CA GLY A 99 14.46 -3.39 -3.57
C GLY A 99 14.41 -4.83 -3.04
N GLU A 100 13.59 -5.12 -2.03
CA GLU A 100 13.46 -6.44 -1.41
C GLU A 100 12.45 -7.31 -2.20
N THR A 101 12.78 -7.59 -3.46
CA THR A 101 11.89 -8.24 -4.43
C THR A 101 11.40 -9.63 -3.99
N GLU A 102 12.24 -10.43 -3.33
CA GLU A 102 11.85 -11.75 -2.81
C GLU A 102 10.75 -11.64 -1.74
N LYS A 103 10.85 -10.66 -0.84
CA LYS A 103 9.85 -10.45 0.21
C LYS A 103 8.55 -9.93 -0.37
N ALA A 104 8.64 -9.00 -1.33
CA ALA A 104 7.47 -8.55 -2.07
C ALA A 104 6.76 -9.71 -2.79
N TYR A 105 7.52 -10.58 -3.48
CA TYR A 105 6.99 -11.76 -4.15
C TYR A 105 6.22 -12.66 -3.19
N LYS A 106 6.78 -12.97 -2.01
CA LYS A 106 6.12 -13.79 -0.99
C LYS A 106 4.79 -13.18 -0.53
N ILE A 107 4.74 -11.86 -0.32
CA ILE A 107 3.52 -11.16 0.08
C ILE A 107 2.47 -11.20 -1.03
N TYR A 108 2.83 -10.92 -2.28
CA TYR A 108 1.86 -10.97 -3.38
C TYR A 108 1.33 -12.38 -3.61
N ASN A 109 2.17 -13.40 -3.48
CA ASN A 109 1.75 -14.80 -3.58
C ASN A 109 0.77 -15.19 -2.46
N LEU A 110 0.99 -14.69 -1.24
CA LEU A 110 0.05 -14.87 -0.12
C LEU A 110 -1.32 -14.25 -0.43
N ILE A 111 -1.34 -13.06 -1.04
CA ILE A 111 -2.58 -12.38 -1.45
C ILE A 111 -3.32 -13.21 -2.52
N THR A 112 -2.62 -13.69 -3.54
CA THR A 112 -3.25 -14.46 -4.64
C THR A 112 -3.70 -15.86 -4.23
N ASN A 113 -3.24 -16.36 -3.08
CA ASN A 113 -3.73 -17.61 -2.48
C ASN A 113 -4.96 -17.42 -1.57
N SER A 114 -5.43 -16.19 -1.37
CA SER A 114 -6.66 -15.92 -0.62
C SER A 114 -7.91 -16.07 -1.50
N ASP A 115 -9.09 -16.26 -0.90
CA ASP A 115 -10.36 -16.35 -1.62
C ASP A 115 -10.93 -14.98 -2.07
N GLN A 116 -10.18 -13.89 -1.85
CA GLN A 116 -10.61 -12.51 -2.11
C GLN A 116 -10.32 -12.04 -3.55
N TRP A 117 -10.56 -12.89 -4.54
CA TRP A 117 -10.18 -12.71 -5.95
C TRP A 117 -10.74 -11.45 -6.61
N SER A 118 -11.92 -10.98 -6.17
CA SER A 118 -12.60 -9.80 -6.75
C SER A 118 -12.04 -8.46 -6.25
N SER A 119 -11.14 -8.49 -5.28
CA SER A 119 -10.53 -7.29 -4.72
C SER A 119 -9.47 -6.69 -5.64
N PHE A 120 -9.28 -5.37 -5.54
CA PHE A 120 -8.19 -4.72 -6.27
C PHE A 120 -6.80 -5.23 -5.83
N ALA A 121 -6.64 -5.57 -4.55
CA ALA A 121 -5.36 -6.00 -4.00
C ALA A 121 -4.95 -7.36 -4.57
N TYR A 122 -5.91 -8.26 -4.79
CA TYR A 122 -5.69 -9.52 -5.49
C TYR A 122 -5.26 -9.29 -6.95
N ILE A 123 -6.07 -8.57 -7.72
CA ILE A 123 -5.79 -8.28 -9.13
C ILE A 123 -4.43 -7.55 -9.28
N GLY A 124 -4.16 -6.60 -8.38
CA GLY A 124 -2.88 -5.89 -8.32
C GLY A 124 -1.72 -6.84 -8.04
N ALA A 125 -1.87 -7.75 -7.09
CA ALA A 125 -0.84 -8.74 -6.74
C ALA A 125 -0.50 -9.65 -7.93
N GLU A 126 -1.49 -10.12 -8.70
CA GLU A 126 -1.26 -10.92 -9.92
C GLU A 126 -0.38 -10.17 -10.93
N VAL A 127 -0.68 -8.89 -11.18
CA VAL A 127 0.10 -8.05 -12.08
C VAL A 127 1.53 -7.88 -11.57
N MET A 128 1.71 -7.69 -10.26
CA MET A 128 3.03 -7.53 -9.66
C MET A 128 3.85 -8.82 -9.72
N LEU A 129 3.25 -9.98 -9.45
CA LEU A 129 3.91 -11.29 -9.60
C LEU A 129 4.41 -11.49 -11.04
N LYS A 130 3.58 -11.19 -12.04
CA LYS A 130 3.96 -11.28 -13.46
C LYS A 130 5.11 -10.34 -13.83
N LYS A 131 5.17 -9.15 -13.22
CA LYS A 131 6.31 -8.23 -13.43
C LYS A 131 7.58 -8.79 -12.80
N LEU A 132 7.50 -9.32 -11.60
CA LEU A 132 8.66 -9.86 -10.87
C LEU A 132 9.23 -11.12 -11.52
N SER A 133 8.39 -11.98 -12.12
CA SER A 133 8.85 -13.16 -12.85
C SER A 133 9.63 -12.82 -14.14
N ASN A 134 9.42 -11.64 -14.71
CA ASN A 134 10.09 -11.20 -15.94
C ASN A 134 11.44 -10.49 -15.68
N ILE A 135 11.85 -10.38 -14.42
CA ILE A 135 13.10 -9.71 -14.01
C ILE A 135 14.21 -10.73 -13.71
N ASN A 136 13.90 -12.04 -13.77
CA ASN A 136 14.85 -13.15 -13.64
C ASN A 136 15.32 -13.67 -15.00
#